data_AF-A0A8T2B728-F1
#
_entry.id   AF-A0A8T2B728-F1
#
_cell.length_a   1.000
_cell.length_b   1.000
_cell.length_c   1.000
_cell.angle_alpha   90.00
_cell.angle_beta   90.00
_cell.angle_gamma   90.00
#
_symmetry.space_group_name_H-M   'P 1'
#
loop_
_entity.id
_entity.type
_entity.pdbx_description
1 polymer ?
#
loop_
_entity_poly.entity_id
_entity_poly.type
_entity_poly.pdbx_seq_one_letter_code
_entity_poly.pdbx_strand_id
1 'polypeptide(L)'
;MVDQYSEDANHMEKLKEFDKRLRESKDKSHGVLYDNDLSLKLQNLQDYEGIIEFSKMSIETKELGVDLIPQYFQFYASHSNQAFDAYNDIIEAVDVNITVRVQAIRNLPLFCKDASEFVSKIIDVLVQCLDIDQQE
;
A
#
# COMPACT_ATOMS: atom_id res chain seq x y z
N MET A 1 -15.82 12.65 -19.44
CA MET A 1 -14.88 13.40 -18.57
C MET A 1 -15.46 13.62 -17.18
N VAL A 2 -16.69 14.11 -17.02
CA VAL A 2 -17.33 14.27 -15.68
C VAL A 2 -17.43 12.94 -14.91
N ASP A 3 -17.70 11.84 -15.61
CA ASP A 3 -17.89 10.53 -14.97
C ASP A 3 -16.59 9.97 -14.36
N GLN A 4 -15.45 10.11 -15.06
CA GLN A 4 -14.14 9.63 -14.56
C GLN A 4 -13.69 10.37 -13.29
N TYR A 5 -13.81 11.71 -13.27
CA TYR A 5 -13.47 12.48 -12.08
C TYR A 5 -14.36 12.12 -10.88
N SER A 6 -15.64 11.81 -11.13
CA SER A 6 -16.54 11.36 -10.08
C SER A 6 -16.15 9.98 -9.54
N GLU A 7 -15.70 9.07 -10.41
CA GLU A 7 -15.23 7.74 -10.01
C GLU A 7 -13.93 7.82 -9.21
N ASP A 8 -12.95 8.61 -9.65
CA ASP A 8 -11.67 8.78 -8.95
C ASP A 8 -11.86 9.41 -7.56
N ALA A 9 -12.79 10.37 -7.43
CA ALA A 9 -13.16 10.93 -6.14
C ALA A 9 -13.75 9.86 -5.20
N ASN A 10 -14.61 8.98 -5.72
CA ASN A 10 -15.18 7.88 -4.96
C ASN A 10 -14.11 6.86 -4.52
N HIS A 11 -13.14 6.56 -5.39
CA HIS A 11 -12.02 5.67 -5.06
C HIS A 11 -11.16 6.24 -3.93
N MET A 12 -10.85 7.54 -4.00
CA MET A 12 -10.10 8.23 -2.96
C MET A 12 -10.86 8.32 -1.64
N GLU A 13 -12.18 8.53 -1.65
CA GLU A 13 -12.99 8.51 -0.44
C GLU A 13 -12.95 7.14 0.25
N LYS A 14 -13.08 6.06 -0.53
CA LYS A 14 -12.99 4.68 -0.01
C LYS A 14 -11.63 4.40 0.64
N LEU A 15 -10.52 4.79 0.01
CA LEU A 15 -9.19 4.63 0.62
C LEU A 15 -9.07 5.31 1.98
N LYS A 16 -9.58 6.54 2.10
CA LYS A 16 -9.59 7.28 3.37
C LYS A 16 -10.46 6.60 4.42
N GLU A 17 -11.58 6.01 4.00
CA GLU A 17 -12.46 5.25 4.89
C GLU A 17 -11.78 3.98 5.42
N PHE A 18 -11.13 3.21 4.54
CA PHE A 18 -10.33 2.04 4.92
C PHE A 18 -9.21 2.41 5.90
N ASP A 19 -8.43 3.45 5.60
CA ASP A 19 -7.36 3.94 6.49
C ASP A 19 -7.91 4.32 7.86
N LYS A 20 -9.02 5.08 7.91
CA LYS A 20 -9.66 5.48 9.16
C LYS A 20 -10.04 4.26 10.01
N ARG A 21 -10.73 3.26 9.43
CA ARG A 21 -11.15 2.06 10.16
C ARG A 21 -9.95 1.26 10.68
N LEU A 22 -8.90 1.11 9.87
CA LEU A 22 -7.68 0.43 10.28
C LEU A 22 -6.93 1.16 11.40
N ARG A 23 -6.81 2.50 11.35
CA ARG A 23 -6.23 3.28 12.45
C ARG A 23 -7.01 3.12 13.74
N GLU A 24 -8.34 3.27 13.68
CA GLU A 24 -9.20 3.10 14.84
C GLU A 24 -9.10 1.69 15.44
N SER A 25 -8.98 0.66 14.61
CA SER A 25 -8.77 -0.71 15.10
C SER A 25 -7.39 -0.90 15.71
N LYS A 26 -6.34 -0.29 15.14
CA LYS A 26 -4.97 -0.38 15.67
C LYS A 26 -4.88 0.26 17.06
N ASP A 27 -5.49 1.43 17.24
CA ASP A 27 -5.53 2.14 18.52
C ASP A 27 -6.27 1.31 19.60
N LYS A 28 -7.35 0.62 19.21
CA LYS A 28 -8.09 -0.29 20.09
C LYS A 28 -7.28 -1.55 20.43
N SER A 29 -6.52 -2.10 19.48
CA SER A 29 -5.72 -3.32 19.68
C SER A 29 -4.48 -3.13 20.57
N HIS A 30 -3.90 -1.93 20.61
CA HIS A 30 -2.82 -1.59 21.56
C HIS A 30 -3.33 -1.48 23.02
N GLY A 31 -4.63 -1.25 23.20
CA GLY A 31 -5.32 -1.41 24.48
C GLY A 31 -5.66 -2.88 24.70
N VAL A 32 -4.73 -3.61 25.34
CA VAL A 32 -4.88 -4.90 26.04
C VAL A 32 -6.34 -5.44 26.01
N LEU A 33 -6.59 -6.58 25.34
CA LEU A 33 -7.77 -7.50 25.43
C LEU A 33 -8.57 -7.84 24.12
N TYR A 34 -8.04 -7.74 22.89
CA TYR A 34 -8.84 -8.00 21.67
C TYR A 34 -8.33 -9.04 20.67
N ASP A 35 -7.36 -9.89 21.04
CA ASP A 35 -6.84 -10.91 20.12
C ASP A 35 -7.87 -11.98 19.67
N ASN A 36 -9.09 -11.99 20.22
CA ASN A 36 -10.10 -13.03 19.98
C ASN A 36 -11.30 -12.60 19.12
N ASP A 37 -11.43 -11.34 18.68
CA ASP A 37 -12.55 -10.95 17.79
C ASP A 37 -12.21 -11.28 16.33
N LEU A 38 -12.67 -12.46 15.88
CA LEU A 38 -12.49 -12.93 14.51
C LEU A 38 -13.19 -12.04 13.48
N SER A 39 -14.32 -11.41 13.84
CA SER A 39 -15.07 -10.53 12.95
C SER A 39 -14.28 -9.25 12.67
N LEU A 40 -13.69 -8.66 13.71
CA LEU A 40 -12.85 -7.46 13.56
C LEU A 40 -11.58 -7.76 12.74
N LYS A 41 -10.94 -8.92 12.97
CA LYS A 41 -9.77 -9.34 12.17
C LYS A 41 -10.12 -9.51 10.70
N LEU A 42 -11.27 -10.13 10.40
CA LEU A 42 -11.73 -10.30 9.02
C LEU A 42 -12.03 -8.95 8.35
N GLN A 43 -12.69 -8.04 9.06
CA GLN A 43 -12.98 -6.70 8.54
C GLN A 43 -11.69 -5.92 8.27
N ASN A 44 -10.73 -5.95 9.19
CA ASN A 44 -9.45 -5.28 9.01
C ASN A 44 -8.65 -5.86 7.83
N LEU A 45 -8.71 -7.17 7.64
CA LEU A 45 -8.09 -7.83 6.49
C LEU A 45 -8.73 -7.36 5.18
N GLN A 46 -10.07 -7.30 5.13
CA GLN A 46 -10.81 -6.78 3.98
C GLN A 46 -10.55 -5.29 3.73
N ASP A 47 -10.39 -4.50 4.78
CA ASP A 47 -10.06 -3.08 4.66
C ASP A 47 -8.64 -2.90 4.10
N TYR A 48 -7.68 -3.76 4.50
CA TYR A 48 -6.33 -3.73 3.93
C TYR A 48 -6.31 -4.21 2.47
N GLU A 49 -7.05 -5.27 2.13
CA GLU A 49 -7.25 -5.71 0.75
C GLU A 49 -7.87 -4.57 -0.09
N GLY A 50 -8.86 -3.85 0.47
CA GLY A 50 -9.44 -2.65 -0.11
C GLY A 50 -8.40 -1.56 -0.38
N ILE A 51 -7.47 -1.32 0.54
CA ILE A 51 -6.36 -0.37 0.30
C ILE A 51 -5.52 -0.81 -0.90
N ILE A 52 -5.11 -2.08 -0.96
CA ILE A 52 -4.26 -2.59 -2.03
C ILE A 52 -4.94 -2.45 -3.40
N GLU A 53 -6.23 -2.79 -3.50
CA GLU A 53 -6.96 -2.76 -4.76
C GLU A 53 -7.29 -1.34 -5.22
N PHE A 54 -7.75 -0.48 -4.31
CA PHE A 54 -8.12 0.89 -4.68
C PHE A 54 -6.89 1.76 -4.98
N SER A 55 -5.72 1.46 -4.42
CA SER A 55 -4.46 2.16 -4.72
C SER A 55 -3.95 1.96 -6.15
N LYS A 56 -4.60 1.12 -6.97
CA LYS A 56 -4.25 0.90 -8.38
C LYS A 56 -5.10 1.72 -9.36
N MET A 57 -6.19 2.34 -8.90
CA MET A 57 -7.30 2.76 -9.77
C MET A 57 -7.12 4.12 -10.47
N SER A 58 -6.42 5.06 -9.83
CA SER A 58 -6.15 6.41 -10.34
C SER A 58 -4.79 6.92 -9.87
N ILE A 59 -4.26 7.99 -10.47
CA ILE A 59 -3.00 8.61 -10.05
C ILE A 59 -3.10 9.04 -8.58
N GLU A 60 -4.17 9.72 -8.18
CA GLU A 60 -4.38 10.21 -6.82
C GLU A 60 -4.45 9.06 -5.80
N THR A 61 -5.06 7.93 -6.19
CA THR A 61 -5.14 6.74 -5.32
C THR A 61 -3.81 6.00 -5.19
N LYS A 62 -2.98 5.99 -6.25
CA LYS A 62 -1.60 5.48 -6.23
C LYS A 62 -0.73 6.32 -5.30
N GLU A 63 -0.84 7.65 -5.39
CA GLU A 63 -0.13 8.59 -4.51
C GLU A 63 -0.42 8.31 -3.04
N LEU A 64 -1.69 8.10 -2.68
CA LEU A 64 -2.07 7.74 -1.31
C LEU A 64 -1.62 6.31 -0.94
N GLY A 65 -1.64 5.38 -1.88
CA GLY A 65 -1.18 4.00 -1.70
C GLY A 65 0.27 3.87 -1.27
N VAL A 66 1.13 4.80 -1.70
CA VAL A 66 2.57 4.85 -1.33
C VAL A 66 2.77 4.88 0.18
N ASP A 67 1.87 5.53 0.91
CA ASP A 67 1.92 5.64 2.37
C ASP A 67 1.13 4.52 3.05
N LEU A 68 -0.07 4.20 2.55
CA LEU A 68 -0.99 3.28 3.22
C LEU A 68 -0.55 1.80 3.13
N ILE A 69 -0.12 1.33 1.95
CA ILE A 69 0.25 -0.08 1.75
C ILE A 69 1.37 -0.52 2.72
N PRO A 70 2.53 0.18 2.78
CA PRO A 70 3.62 -0.22 3.68
C PRO A 70 3.28 -0.01 5.16
N GLN A 71 2.45 0.98 5.50
CA GLN A 71 2.05 1.27 6.88
C GLN A 71 1.41 0.05 7.58
N TYR A 72 0.62 -0.72 6.82
CA TYR A 72 -0.15 -1.84 7.35
C TYR A 72 0.44 -3.22 7.03
N PHE A 73 1.43 -3.28 6.14
CA PHE A 73 2.01 -4.53 5.62
C PHE A 73 2.36 -5.57 6.69
N GLN A 74 3.08 -5.16 7.75
CA GLN A 74 3.56 -6.06 8.81
C GLN A 74 2.42 -6.78 9.57
N PHE A 75 1.18 -6.29 9.49
CA PHE A 75 0.04 -6.87 10.20
C PHE A 75 -0.70 -7.94 9.40
N TYR A 76 -0.48 -8.02 8.08
CA TYR A 76 -1.31 -8.81 7.17
C TYR A 76 -0.47 -9.71 6.25
N ALA A 77 0.27 -10.63 6.87
CA ALA A 77 1.16 -11.57 6.17
C ALA A 77 0.48 -12.37 5.04
N SER A 78 -0.83 -12.62 5.14
CA SER A 78 -1.58 -13.34 4.11
C SER A 78 -1.71 -12.59 2.78
N HIS A 79 -1.55 -11.25 2.78
CA HIS A 79 -1.63 -10.41 1.60
C HIS A 79 -0.27 -9.85 1.17
N SER A 80 0.83 -10.33 1.76
CA SER A 80 2.16 -9.74 1.54
C SER A 80 2.60 -9.72 0.08
N ASN A 81 2.36 -10.80 -0.68
CA ASN A 81 2.71 -10.78 -2.12
C ASN A 81 1.84 -9.79 -2.89
N GLN A 82 0.52 -9.83 -2.71
CA GLN A 82 -0.41 -8.92 -3.39
C GLN A 82 -0.10 -7.44 -3.07
N ALA A 83 0.21 -7.14 -1.81
CA ALA A 83 0.59 -5.80 -1.38
C ALA A 83 1.91 -5.35 -2.01
N PHE A 84 2.92 -6.22 -2.05
CA PHE A 84 4.21 -5.91 -2.64
C PHE A 84 4.12 -5.73 -4.16
N ASP A 85 3.39 -6.60 -4.85
CA ASP A 85 3.20 -6.54 -6.29
C ASP A 85 2.47 -5.23 -6.67
N ALA A 86 1.40 -4.89 -5.95
CA ALA A 86 0.71 -3.61 -6.13
C ALA A 86 1.62 -2.39 -5.87
N TYR A 87 2.53 -2.50 -4.89
CA TYR A 87 3.47 -1.44 -4.59
C TYR A 87 4.53 -1.29 -5.68
N ASN A 88 4.99 -2.41 -6.25
CA ASN A 88 5.92 -2.41 -7.36
C ASN A 88 5.31 -1.78 -8.60
N ASP A 89 4.03 -2.06 -8.89
CA ASP A 89 3.29 -1.40 -9.97
C ASP A 89 3.28 0.14 -9.82
N ILE A 90 3.22 0.65 -8.59
CA ILE A 90 3.30 2.11 -8.33
C ILE A 90 4.72 2.65 -8.60
N ILE A 91 5.76 1.88 -8.27
CA ILE A 91 7.17 2.26 -8.54
C ILE A 91 7.45 2.30 -10.05
N GLU A 92 6.84 1.40 -10.82
CA GLU A 92 7.00 1.29 -12.27
C GLU A 92 6.05 2.22 -13.06
N ALA A 93 5.05 2.81 -12.40
CA ALA A 93 4.03 3.65 -13.02
C ALA A 93 4.63 4.92 -13.65
N VAL A 94 4.56 4.99 -14.99
CA VAL A 94 5.05 6.14 -15.78
C VAL A 94 4.13 7.38 -15.64
N ASP A 95 2.85 7.16 -15.34
CA ASP A 95 1.85 8.22 -15.15
C ASP A 95 1.95 8.91 -13.79
N VAL A 96 2.69 8.32 -12.85
CA VAL A 96 2.87 8.85 -11.49
C VAL A 96 4.09 9.76 -11.44
N ASN A 97 3.98 10.84 -10.67
CA ASN A 97 5.07 11.82 -10.52
C ASN A 97 6.35 11.16 -9.97
N ILE A 98 7.51 11.56 -10.49
CA ILE A 98 8.82 11.09 -10.02
C ILE A 98 9.00 11.27 -8.50
N THR A 99 8.43 12.33 -7.90
CA THR A 99 8.52 12.53 -6.45
C THR A 99 7.83 11.44 -5.66
N VAL A 100 6.71 10.92 -6.18
CA VAL A 100 5.92 9.84 -5.58
C VAL A 100 6.65 8.52 -5.72
N ARG A 101 7.29 8.26 -6.88
CA ARG A 101 8.15 7.07 -7.09
C ARG A 101 9.35 7.08 -6.14
N VAL A 102 10.01 8.22 -5.97
CA VAL A 102 11.11 8.38 -5.00
C VAL A 102 10.65 8.13 -3.56
N GLN A 103 9.45 8.58 -3.20
CA GLN A 103 8.86 8.29 -1.88
C GLN A 103 8.57 6.81 -1.72
N ALA A 104 8.04 6.14 -2.76
CA ALA A 104 7.78 4.71 -2.74
C ALA A 104 9.08 3.91 -2.53
N ILE A 105 10.14 4.23 -3.26
CA ILE A 105 11.46 3.61 -3.08
C ILE A 105 11.99 3.79 -1.66
N ARG A 106 11.84 4.99 -1.07
CA ARG A 106 12.25 5.27 0.33
C ARG A 106 11.47 4.46 1.36
N ASN A 107 10.24 4.04 1.03
CA ASN A 107 9.37 3.26 1.89
C ASN A 107 9.56 1.74 1.74
N LEU A 108 10.29 1.25 0.72
CA LEU A 108 10.60 -0.18 0.54
C LEU A 108 11.18 -0.86 1.80
N PRO A 109 12.05 -0.24 2.63
CA PRO A 109 12.52 -0.83 3.87
C PRO A 109 11.41 -1.21 4.86
N LEU A 110 10.23 -0.58 4.79
CA LEU A 110 9.09 -0.89 5.66
C LEU A 110 8.53 -2.30 5.43
N PHE A 111 8.71 -2.85 4.23
CA PHE A 111 8.34 -4.23 3.90
C PHE A 111 9.29 -5.26 4.52
N CYS A 112 10.52 -4.86 4.86
CA CYS A 112 11.55 -5.77 5.38
C CYS A 112 11.53 -5.93 6.91
N LYS A 113 10.76 -5.12 7.63
CA LYS A 113 10.88 -5.03 9.09
C LYS A 113 10.65 -6.38 9.80
N ASP A 114 9.71 -7.17 9.31
CA ASP A 114 9.34 -8.49 9.85
C ASP A 114 9.18 -9.58 8.76
N ALA A 115 9.49 -9.26 7.50
CA ALA A 115 9.33 -10.15 6.35
C ALA A 115 10.62 -10.21 5.51
N SER A 116 11.62 -10.92 6.04
CA SER A 116 12.96 -11.04 5.44
C SER A 116 12.98 -11.66 4.04
N GLU A 117 11.93 -12.38 3.67
CA GLU A 117 11.74 -12.97 2.33
C GLU A 117 11.59 -11.90 1.23
N PHE A 118 11.21 -10.67 1.57
CA PHE A 118 11.12 -9.57 0.60
C PHE A 118 12.45 -8.88 0.33
N VAL A 119 13.49 -9.14 1.12
CA VAL A 119 14.80 -8.47 0.97
C VAL A 119 15.36 -8.68 -0.43
N SER A 120 15.35 -9.91 -0.96
CA SER A 120 15.85 -10.19 -2.31
C SER A 120 15.02 -9.50 -3.39
N LYS A 121 13.68 -9.54 -3.27
CA LYS A 121 12.78 -8.82 -4.20
C LYS A 121 13.05 -7.32 -4.21
N ILE A 122 13.27 -6.72 -3.04
CA ILE A 122 13.55 -5.29 -2.90
C ILE A 122 14.89 -4.92 -3.52
N ILE A 123 15.92 -5.76 -3.33
CA ILE A 123 17.22 -5.58 -4.00
C ILE A 123 17.01 -5.59 -5.53
N ASP A 124 16.24 -6.54 -6.06
CA ASP A 124 15.97 -6.62 -7.50
C ASP A 124 15.25 -5.36 -8.02
N VAL A 125 14.25 -4.85 -7.29
CA VAL A 125 13.54 -3.59 -7.64
C VAL A 125 14.51 -2.39 -7.62
N LEU A 126 15.38 -2.29 -6.60
CA LEU A 126 16.35 -1.20 -6.51
C LEU A 126 17.37 -1.24 -7.64
N VAL A 127 17.84 -2.43 -8.04
CA VAL A 127 18.72 -2.60 -9.20
C VAL A 127 18.02 -2.13 -10.47
N GLN A 128 16.76 -2.53 -10.68
CA GLN A 128 15.99 -2.09 -11.84
C GLN A 128 15.80 -0.57 -11.87
N CYS A 129 15.58 0.07 -10.71
CA CYS A 129 15.50 1.53 -10.62
C CYS A 129 16.78 2.23 -11.09
N LEU A 130 17.96 1.66 -10.78
CA LEU A 130 19.24 2.22 -11.21
C LEU A 130 19.45 2.11 -12.73
N ASP A 131 18.94 1.05 -13.35
CA ASP A 131 19.06 0.83 -14.80
C ASP A 131 18.18 1.78 -15.62
N ILE A 132 17.03 2.19 -15.07
CA ILE A 132 16.09 3.13 -15.71
C ILE A 132 16.75 4.51 -15.90
N ASP A 133 17.59 4.94 -14.96
CA ASP A 133 18.30 6.23 -15.02
C ASP A 133 19.46 6.23 -16.05
N GLN A 134 19.86 5.07 -16.61
CA GLN A 134 20.95 4.97 -17.59
C GLN A 134 20.49 5.02 -19.06
N GLN A 135 19.19 5.18 -19.31
CA GLN A 135 18.63 5.20 -20.66
C GLN A 135 18.17 6.61 -21.15
N GLU A 136 18.45 7.66 -20.37
CA GLU A 136 18.31 9.08 -20.77
C GLU A 136 19.65 9.73 -21.09
#